data_AF-A0A4S0IJJ5-F1
#
_entry.id   AF-A0A4S0IJJ5-F1
#
_cell.length_a   1.000
_cell.length_b   1.000
_cell.length_c   1.000
_cell.angle_alpha   90.00
_cell.angle_beta   90.00
_cell.angle_gamma   90.00
#
_symmetry.space_group_name_H-M   'P 1'
#
loop_
_entity.id
_entity.type
_entity.pdbx_description
1 polymer ?
#
loop_
_entity_poly.entity_id
_entity_poly.type
_entity_poly.pdbx_seq_one_letter_code
_entity_poly.pdbx_strand_id
1 'polypeptide(L)'
;RSLIEPYLQFFRMIPPLAIIPLAIVTMGIDETPKIFVIFLASFLASVVATYQGVISVDKTMINAARVLGAKDMTIFLRVIIPASTPFILVGVRIGLGSAWATLVAAELI
;
A
#
# COMPACT_ATOMS: atom_id res chain seq x y z
N ARG A 1 5.21 -16.53 -1.74
CA ARG A 1 6.17 -15.48 -2.15
C ARG A 1 5.93 -15.10 -3.61
N SER A 2 6.10 -16.02 -4.59
CA SER A 2 5.81 -15.78 -6.01
C SER A 2 4.33 -15.64 -6.37
N LEU A 3 3.40 -15.94 -5.45
CA LEU A 3 1.97 -15.87 -5.76
C LEU A 3 1.38 -14.46 -5.54
N ILE A 4 1.88 -13.67 -4.59
CA ILE A 4 1.29 -12.35 -4.23
C ILE A 4 2.00 -11.21 -4.97
N GLU A 5 3.29 -11.36 -5.22
CA GLU A 5 4.13 -10.43 -5.96
C GLU A 5 3.61 -10.10 -7.37
N PRO A 6 3.11 -11.08 -8.16
CA PRO A 6 2.52 -10.83 -9.48
C PRO A 6 1.22 -10.04 -9.38
N TYR A 7 0.36 -10.32 -8.40
CA TYR A 7 -0.88 -9.56 -8.23
C TYR A 7 -0.58 -8.10 -7.86
N LEU A 8 0.37 -7.85 -6.95
CA LEU A 8 0.80 -6.49 -6.61
C LEU A 8 1.41 -5.75 -7.81
N GLN A 9 2.18 -6.44 -8.67
CA GLN A 9 2.72 -5.85 -9.90
C GLN A 9 1.63 -5.60 -10.95
N PHE A 10 0.69 -6.52 -11.11
CA PHE A 10 -0.45 -6.39 -12.01
C PHE A 10 -1.30 -5.15 -11.65
N PHE A 11 -1.60 -4.98 -10.37
CA PHE A 11 -2.28 -3.79 -9.86
C PHE A 11 -1.47 -2.50 -9.99
N ARG A 12 -0.14 -2.56 -9.99
CA ARG A 12 0.73 -1.40 -10.30
C ARG A 12 0.78 -1.05 -11.79
N MET A 13 0.64 -2.03 -12.67
CA MET A 13 0.68 -1.82 -14.12
C MET A 13 -0.62 -1.22 -14.66
N ILE A 14 -1.75 -1.49 -14.01
CA ILE A 14 -3.04 -0.91 -14.39
C ILE A 14 -3.12 0.51 -13.83
N PRO A 15 -3.17 1.56 -14.68
CA PRO A 15 -3.43 2.91 -14.22
C PRO A 15 -4.80 2.91 -13.51
N PRO A 16 -4.95 3.51 -12.31
CA PRO A 16 -6.24 3.62 -11.65
C PRO A 16 -7.32 4.25 -12.54
N LEU A 17 -6.90 5.12 -13.46
CA LEU A 17 -7.71 5.73 -14.52
C LEU A 17 -8.46 4.73 -15.39
N ALA A 18 -7.87 3.57 -15.68
CA ALA A 18 -8.52 2.53 -16.48
C ALA A 18 -9.72 1.88 -15.77
N ILE A 19 -9.84 2.06 -14.45
CA ILE A 19 -10.90 1.49 -13.62
C ILE A 19 -12.12 2.43 -13.56
N ILE A 20 -11.98 3.71 -13.91
CA ILE A 20 -13.06 4.71 -13.84
C ILE A 20 -14.32 4.27 -14.60
N PRO A 21 -14.27 3.83 -15.87
CA PRO A 21 -15.49 3.43 -16.59
C PRO A 21 -16.20 2.24 -15.93
N LEU A 22 -15.42 1.29 -15.41
CA LEU A 22 -15.94 0.11 -14.73
C LEU A 22 -16.61 0.50 -13.40
N ALA A 23 -15.98 1.41 -12.65
CA ALA A 23 -16.54 1.97 -11.43
C ALA A 23 -17.86 2.71 -11.71
N ILE A 24 -17.93 3.52 -12.78
CA ILE A 24 -19.16 4.22 -13.20
C ILE A 24 -20.27 3.22 -13.57
N VAL A 25 -19.97 2.14 -14.29
CA VAL A 25 -20.97 1.12 -14.65
C VAL A 25 -21.51 0.39 -13.43
N THR A 26 -20.65 0.13 -12.43
CA THR A 26 -21.05 -0.62 -11.22
C THR A 26 -21.73 0.24 -10.15
N MET A 27 -21.34 1.50 -10.01
CA MET A 27 -21.76 2.38 -8.91
C MET A 27 -22.62 3.57 -9.36
N GLY A 28 -22.82 3.75 -10.67
CA GLY A 28 -23.56 4.88 -11.25
C GLY A 28 -22.67 6.09 -11.57
N ILE A 29 -23.29 7.14 -12.12
CA ILE A 29 -22.63 8.42 -12.43
C ILE A 29 -22.86 9.36 -11.26
N ASP A 30 -21.85 9.51 -10.41
CA ASP A 30 -21.85 10.44 -9.26
C ASP A 30 -20.40 10.68 -8.77
N GLU A 31 -20.22 11.22 -7.56
CA GLU A 31 -18.93 11.37 -6.88
C GLU A 31 -18.39 10.05 -6.30
N THR A 32 -19.26 9.07 -6.04
CA THR A 32 -18.88 7.78 -5.42
C THR A 32 -17.83 6.99 -6.21
N PRO A 33 -17.92 6.84 -7.55
CA PRO A 33 -16.89 6.20 -8.36
C PRO A 33 -15.54 6.90 -8.28
N LYS A 34 -15.51 8.24 -8.26
CA LYS A 34 -14.27 9.01 -8.17
C LYS A 34 -13.54 8.71 -6.85
N ILE A 35 -14.27 8.78 -5.74
CA ILE A 35 -13.73 8.48 -4.41
C ILE A 35 -13.22 7.04 -4.34
N PHE A 36 -13.97 6.08 -4.90
CA PHE A 36 -13.57 4.67 -4.91
C PHE A 36 -12.26 4.44 -5.67
N VAL A 37 -12.09 5.07 -6.84
CA VAL A 37 -10.87 4.92 -7.64
C VAL A 37 -9.68 5.60 -6.96
N ILE A 38 -9.86 6.78 -6.36
CA ILE A 38 -8.82 7.47 -5.58
C ILE A 38 -8.41 6.62 -4.37
N PHE A 39 -9.38 6.04 -3.65
CA PHE A 39 -9.12 5.14 -2.54
C PHE A 39 -8.33 3.90 -2.99
N LEU A 40 -8.76 3.24 -4.08
CA LEU A 40 -8.09 2.05 -4.59
C LEU A 40 -6.63 2.35 -5.00
N ALA A 41 -6.41 3.46 -5.72
CA ALA A 41 -5.08 3.90 -6.14
C ALA A 41 -4.14 4.11 -4.94
N SER A 42 -4.60 4.92 -3.99
CA SER A 42 -3.81 5.30 -2.82
C SER A 42 -3.58 4.14 -1.86
N PHE A 43 -4.58 3.26 -1.69
CA PHE A 43 -4.48 2.06 -0.88
C PHE A 43 -3.44 1.10 -1.42
N LEU A 44 -3.51 0.77 -2.72
CA LEU A 44 -2.56 -0.14 -3.35
C LEU A 44 -1.13 0.40 -3.32
N ALA A 45 -0.94 1.68 -3.59
CA ALA A 45 0.36 2.33 -3.50
C ALA A 45 0.93 2.27 -2.06
N SER A 46 0.09 2.54 -1.05
CA SER A 46 0.50 2.53 0.37
C SER A 46 0.82 1.12 0.86
N VAL A 47 0.03 0.11 0.48
CA VAL A 47 0.23 -1.29 0.87
C VAL A 47 1.52 -1.83 0.26
N VAL A 48 1.78 -1.58 -1.04
CA VAL A 48 3.01 -2.03 -1.70
C VAL A 48 4.24 -1.44 -1.01
N ALA A 49 4.24 -0.12 -0.77
CA ALA A 49 5.37 0.56 -0.15
C ALA A 49 5.59 0.09 1.30
N THR A 50 4.51 -0.10 2.06
CA THR A 50 4.57 -0.64 3.43
C THR A 50 5.09 -2.07 3.45
N TYR A 51 4.62 -2.91 2.53
CA TYR A 51 5.06 -4.30 2.39
C TYR A 51 6.55 -4.40 2.07
N GLN A 52 7.04 -3.58 1.13
CA GLN A 52 8.46 -3.49 0.83
C GLN A 52 9.27 -3.01 2.05
N GLY A 53 8.73 -2.05 2.80
CA GLY A 53 9.30 -1.59 4.06
C GLY A 53 9.47 -2.67 5.11
N VAL A 54 8.41 -3.45 5.37
CA VAL A 54 8.44 -4.54 6.34
C VAL A 54 9.43 -5.64 5.93
N ILE A 55 9.55 -5.94 4.63
CA ILE A 55 10.52 -6.94 4.14
C ILE A 55 11.95 -6.44 4.21
N SER A 56 12.16 -5.12 4.09
CA SER A 56 13.48 -4.51 4.15
C SER A 56 14.05 -4.43 5.58
N VAL A 57 13.23 -4.73 6.61
CA VAL A 57 13.69 -4.77 8.00
C VAL A 57 14.81 -5.80 8.15
N ASP A 58 15.91 -5.37 8.77
CA ASP A 58 17.09 -6.20 8.94
C ASP A 58 16.79 -7.46 9.78
N LYS A 59 17.03 -8.62 9.17
CA LYS A 59 16.88 -9.93 9.83
C LYS A 59 17.78 -10.06 11.05
N THR A 60 18.88 -9.29 11.11
CA THR A 60 19.80 -9.24 12.25
C THR A 60 19.11 -8.73 13.52
N MET A 61 18.26 -7.70 13.42
CA MET A 61 17.47 -7.22 14.56
C MET A 61 16.47 -8.28 15.05
N ILE A 62 15.83 -8.99 14.12
CA ILE A 62 14.87 -10.06 14.44
C ILE A 62 15.59 -11.23 15.14
N ASN A 63 16.74 -11.64 14.64
CA ASN A 63 17.54 -12.71 15.21
C ASN A 63 18.10 -12.34 16.60
N ALA A 64 18.58 -11.10 16.78
CA ALA A 64 19.05 -10.61 18.08
C ALA A 64 17.95 -10.63 19.14
N ALA A 65 16.74 -10.18 18.79
CA ALA A 65 15.58 -10.24 19.69
C ALA A 65 15.20 -11.68 20.06
N ARG A 66 15.30 -12.62 19.11
CA ARG A 66 15.03 -14.04 19.35
C ARG A 66 16.07 -14.69 20.26
N VAL A 67 17.36 -14.34 20.12
CA VAL A 67 18.44 -14.79 21.02
C VAL A 67 18.24 -14.27 22.45
N LEU A 68 17.68 -13.07 22.61
CA LEU A 68 17.30 -12.49 23.90
C LEU A 68 16.01 -13.11 24.51
N GLY A 69 15.43 -14.13 23.88
CA GLY A 69 14.24 -14.84 24.39
C GLY A 69 12.91 -14.13 24.13
N ALA A 70 12.86 -13.16 23.22
CA ALA A 70 11.61 -12.48 22.88
C ALA A 70 10.64 -13.43 22.15
N LYS A 71 9.37 -13.42 22.56
CA LYS A 71 8.27 -14.11 21.86
C LYS A 71 7.96 -13.41 20.53
N ASP A 72 7.40 -14.16 19.56
CA ASP A 72 7.09 -13.62 18.22
C ASP A 72 6.19 -12.37 18.24
N MET A 73 5.26 -12.27 19.20
CA MET A 73 4.45 -11.05 19.40
C MET A 73 5.26 -9.85 19.89
N THR A 74 6.24 -10.07 20.76
CA THR A 74 7.15 -9.01 21.22
C THR A 74 8.05 -8.56 20.08
N ILE A 75 8.54 -9.50 19.25
CA ILE A 75 9.34 -9.18 18.07
C ILE A 75 8.51 -8.35 17.09
N PHE A 76 7.25 -8.73 16.83
CA PHE A 76 6.37 -7.98 15.94
C PHE A 76 6.14 -6.54 16.44
N LEU A 77 5.65 -6.38 17.67
CA LEU A 77 5.26 -5.07 18.21
C LEU A 77 6.45 -4.15 18.52
N ARG A 78 7.58 -4.69 18.97
CA ARG A 78 8.70 -3.91 19.52
C ARG A 78 9.92 -3.83 18.62
N VAL A 79 10.00 -4.66 17.58
CA VAL A 79 11.11 -4.65 16.61
C VAL A 79 10.58 -4.31 15.23
N ILE A 80 9.62 -5.09 14.72
CA ILE A 80 9.15 -4.95 13.34
C ILE A 80 8.34 -3.67 13.15
N ILE A 81 7.37 -3.37 14.02
CA ILE A 81 6.58 -2.13 13.92
C ILE A 81 7.47 -0.88 13.94
N PRO A 82 8.29 -0.61 14.99
CA PRO A 82 9.10 0.61 15.02
C PRO A 82 10.14 0.68 13.89
N ALA A 83 10.72 -0.45 13.46
CA ALA A 83 11.64 -0.47 12.32
C ALA A 83 10.94 -0.21 10.97
N SER A 84 9.66 -0.60 10.84
CA SER A 84 8.87 -0.37 9.63
C SER A 84 8.09 0.95 9.63
N THR A 85 7.94 1.65 10.76
CA THR A 85 7.26 2.94 10.85
C THR A 85 7.74 3.97 9.82
N PRO A 86 9.05 4.20 9.61
CA PRO A 86 9.51 5.14 8.58
C PRO A 86 9.05 4.75 7.19
N PHE A 87 9.01 3.46 6.88
CA PHE A 87 8.54 2.96 5.59
C PHE A 87 7.02 3.07 5.44
N ILE A 88 6.26 2.87 6.52
CA ILE A 88 4.82 3.13 6.53
C ILE A 88 4.55 4.61 6.21
N LEU A 89 5.30 5.54 6.82
CA LEU A 89 5.18 6.97 6.53
C LEU A 89 5.54 7.31 5.08
N VAL A 90 6.57 6.67 4.53
CA VAL A 90 6.90 6.79 3.09
C VAL A 90 5.76 6.23 2.23
N GLY A 91 5.19 5.10 2.60
CA GLY A 91 4.05 4.50 1.90
C GLY A 91 2.82 5.40 1.88
N VAL A 92 2.48 6.01 3.02
CA VAL A 92 1.41 7.01 3.10
C VAL A 92 1.71 8.21 2.21
N ARG A 93 2.95 8.71 2.19
CA ARG A 93 3.36 9.83 1.32
C ARG A 93 3.18 9.49 -0.16
N ILE A 94 3.58 8.29 -0.58
CA ILE A 94 3.41 7.81 -1.96
C ILE A 94 1.91 7.66 -2.28
N GLY A 95 1.14 7.10 -1.35
CA GLY A 95 -0.31 6.97 -1.45
C GLY A 95 -1.01 8.32 -1.66
N LEU A 96 -0.61 9.34 -0.91
CA LEU A 96 -1.13 10.72 -1.08
C LEU A 96 -0.79 11.30 -2.45
N GLY A 97 0.43 11.08 -2.95
CA GLY A 97 0.81 11.51 -4.29
C GLY A 97 0.00 10.83 -5.39
N SER A 98 -0.26 9.52 -5.24
CA SER A 98 -1.12 8.76 -6.16
C SER A 98 -2.58 9.20 -6.09
N ALA A 99 -3.10 9.47 -4.88
CA ALA A 99 -4.45 10.00 -4.67
C ALA A 99 -4.62 11.33 -5.40
N TRP A 100 -3.67 12.24 -5.22
CA TRP A 100 -3.68 13.56 -5.86
C TRP A 100 -3.69 13.46 -7.39
N ALA A 101 -2.78 12.67 -7.97
CA ALA A 101 -2.73 12.48 -9.42
C ALA A 101 -4.02 11.89 -9.97
N THR A 102 -4.62 10.94 -9.24
CA THR A 102 -5.89 10.31 -9.63
C THR A 102 -7.07 11.27 -9.51
N LEU A 103 -7.09 12.11 -8.48
CA LEU A 103 -8.10 13.15 -8.30
C LEU A 103 -8.08 14.15 -9.47
N VAL A 104 -6.89 14.70 -9.78
CA VAL A 104 -6.76 15.64 -10.90
C VAL A 104 -7.24 15.00 -12.20
N ALA A 105 -6.88 13.75 -12.46
CA ALA A 105 -7.29 13.08 -13.69
C ALA A 105 -8.79 12.71 -13.71
N ALA A 106 -9.40 12.42 -12.56
CA ALA A 106 -10.83 12.16 -12.43
C ALA A 106 -11.69 13.42 -12.61
N GLU A 107 -11.17 14.61 -12.29
CA GLU A 107 -11.84 15.89 -12.53
C GLU A 107 -11.82 16.32 -14.01
N LEU A 108 -10.95 15.72 -14.83
CA LEU A 108 -10.83 16.04 -16.26
C LEU A 108 -11.80 15.25 -17.15
N ILE A 109 -12.57 14.33 -16.56
CA ILE A 109 -13.53 13.43 -17.23
C ILE A 109 -14.95 13.84 -16.83
#